data_AF-A0A6P0GMZ2-F1
#
_entry.id   AF-A0A6P0GMZ2-F1
#
_cell.length_a   1.000
_cell.length_b   1.000
_cell.length_c   1.000
_cell.angle_alpha   90.00
_cell.angle_beta   90.00
_cell.angle_gamma   90.00
#
_symmetry.space_group_name_H-M   'P 1'
#
loop_
_entity.id
_entity.type
_entity.pdbx_description
1 polymer ?
#
loop_
_entity_poly.entity_id
_entity_poly.type
_entity_poly.pdbx_seq_one_letter_code
_entity_poly.pdbx_strand_id
1 'polypeptide(L)'
;MMARKDAPHLTAEQAQALLEAIRGDRLEALFRLMLATGLRRGEALALHWSDVDLGAGLLRVRWTLARTSEGLQLDEPKTDKSRRTVPLPRSAVETLRAHRTRQLEEQRAAAGVWQENGLVFTTEIGTPLEPRNVLRRFEVLAARAGLRGVTLHTLRHSTASFLLAAGTHTKVVQEHLGHSSYAITADIYSHVGPAQQRETADRLDQALRW
;
A
#
# COMPACT_ATOMS: atom_id res chain seq x y z
N MET A 1 -28.33 -9.51 -9.19
CA MET A 1 -27.58 -8.52 -8.38
C MET A 1 -26.19 -8.37 -9.00
N MET A 2 -25.95 -7.34 -9.82
CA MET A 2 -24.63 -7.13 -10.43
C MET A 2 -23.60 -6.87 -9.33
N ALA A 3 -22.51 -7.64 -9.33
CA ALA A 3 -21.37 -7.40 -8.44
C ALA A 3 -20.85 -5.97 -8.67
N ARG A 4 -20.73 -5.19 -7.59
CA ARG A 4 -20.05 -3.89 -7.66
C ARG A 4 -18.59 -4.18 -8.04
N LYS A 5 -18.17 -3.75 -9.22
CA LYS A 5 -16.79 -3.84 -9.69
C LYS A 5 -16.00 -2.74 -8.97
N ASP A 6 -14.88 -3.11 -8.33
CA ASP A 6 -13.99 -2.15 -7.67
C ASP A 6 -13.56 -1.06 -8.66
N ALA A 7 -13.39 0.17 -8.15
CA ALA A 7 -12.75 1.23 -8.94
C ALA A 7 -11.34 0.75 -9.35
N PRO A 8 -10.97 0.83 -10.64
CA PRO A 8 -9.74 0.23 -11.14
C PRO A 8 -8.50 0.90 -10.51
N HIS A 9 -8.52 2.23 -10.36
CA HIS A 9 -7.54 3.01 -9.62
C HIS A 9 -8.13 4.41 -9.32
N LEU A 10 -7.45 5.19 -8.49
CA LEU A 10 -7.79 6.60 -8.24
C LEU A 10 -7.13 7.52 -9.27
N THR A 11 -7.73 8.67 -9.55
CA THR A 11 -7.02 9.83 -10.13
C THR A 11 -6.20 10.56 -9.07
N ALA A 12 -5.37 11.52 -9.47
CA ALA A 12 -4.60 12.34 -8.53
C ALA A 12 -5.54 13.15 -7.60
N GLU A 13 -6.61 13.72 -8.14
CA GLU A 13 -7.61 14.50 -7.40
C GLU A 13 -8.38 13.61 -6.40
N GLN A 14 -8.76 12.40 -6.83
CA GLN A 14 -9.42 11.43 -5.95
C GLN A 14 -8.49 10.95 -4.84
N ALA A 15 -7.20 10.73 -5.14
CA ALA A 15 -6.20 10.40 -4.14
C ALA A 15 -6.01 11.53 -3.13
N GLN A 16 -5.97 12.79 -3.58
CA GLN A 16 -5.91 13.96 -2.68
C GLN A 16 -7.16 14.05 -1.80
N ALA A 17 -8.35 13.90 -2.36
CA ALA A 17 -9.61 13.90 -1.60
C ALA A 17 -9.63 12.78 -0.54
N LEU A 18 -9.14 11.59 -0.88
CA LEU A 18 -8.97 10.50 0.07
C LEU A 18 -7.99 10.87 1.19
N LEU A 19 -6.81 11.42 0.84
CA LEU A 19 -5.77 11.81 1.80
C LEU A 19 -6.24 12.90 2.78
N GLU A 20 -7.17 13.75 2.37
CA GLU A 20 -7.84 14.71 3.22
C GLU A 20 -8.87 14.00 4.14
N ALA A 21 -9.72 13.14 3.58
CA ALA A 21 -10.76 12.46 4.34
C ALA A 21 -10.26 11.49 5.40
N ILE A 22 -9.05 10.94 5.25
CA ILE A 22 -8.40 10.09 6.27
C ILE A 22 -7.63 10.90 7.32
N ARG A 23 -7.47 12.23 7.16
CA ARG A 23 -6.67 13.05 8.08
C ARG A 23 -7.27 13.00 9.49
N GLY A 24 -6.42 12.77 10.48
CA GLY A 24 -6.81 12.66 11.89
C GLY A 24 -7.44 11.30 12.26
N ASP A 25 -7.64 10.40 11.31
CA ASP A 25 -8.11 9.05 11.62
C ASP A 25 -7.01 8.23 12.30
N ARG A 26 -7.40 7.36 13.23
CA ARG A 26 -6.43 6.46 13.88
C ARG A 26 -5.69 5.59 12.85
N LEU A 27 -6.32 5.18 11.75
CA LEU A 27 -5.71 4.37 10.71
C LEU A 27 -5.12 5.20 9.56
N GLU A 28 -5.01 6.53 9.69
CA GLU A 28 -4.45 7.41 8.66
C GLU A 28 -3.10 6.90 8.12
N ALA A 29 -2.17 6.59 9.04
CA ALA A 29 -0.83 6.15 8.68
C ALA A 29 -0.82 4.85 7.87
N LEU A 30 -1.75 3.93 8.17
CA LEU A 30 -1.91 2.67 7.43
C LEU A 30 -2.33 2.94 5.99
N PHE A 31 -3.36 3.77 5.80
CA PHE A 31 -3.88 4.05 4.46
C PHE A 31 -2.91 4.88 3.62
N ARG A 32 -2.22 5.86 4.22
CA ARG A 32 -1.13 6.62 3.57
C ARG A 32 -0.01 5.70 3.14
N LEU A 33 0.43 4.80 4.01
CA LEU A 33 1.48 3.84 3.69
C LEU A 33 1.06 2.93 2.52
N MET A 34 -0.14 2.37 2.57
CA MET A 34 -0.66 1.49 1.50
C MET A 34 -0.72 2.21 0.15
N LEU A 35 -1.14 3.48 0.11
CA LEU A 35 -1.15 4.27 -1.12
C LEU A 35 0.27 4.60 -1.62
N ALA A 36 1.20 4.87 -0.70
CA ALA A 36 2.57 5.24 -1.04
C ALA A 36 3.42 4.05 -1.54
N THR A 37 3.06 2.82 -1.18
CA THR A 37 3.90 1.62 -1.38
C THR A 37 3.20 0.49 -2.14
N GLY A 38 1.89 0.59 -2.32
CA GLY A 38 1.08 -0.45 -2.94
C GLY A 38 1.09 -1.79 -2.19
N LEU A 39 1.40 -1.81 -0.90
CA LEU A 39 1.33 -3.01 -0.07
C LEU A 39 -0.07 -3.63 -0.12
N ARG A 40 -0.13 -4.96 -0.17
CA ARG A 40 -1.40 -5.67 0.01
C ARG A 40 -1.88 -5.47 1.45
N ARG A 41 -3.20 -5.52 1.67
CA ARG A 41 -3.80 -5.41 3.01
C ARG A 41 -3.11 -6.31 4.03
N GLY A 42 -2.93 -7.59 3.72
CA GLY A 42 -2.29 -8.54 4.64
C GLY A 42 -0.83 -8.19 4.94
N GLU A 43 -0.07 -7.71 3.95
CA GLU A 43 1.32 -7.27 4.11
C GLU A 43 1.40 -6.05 5.03
N ALA A 44 0.54 -5.06 4.81
CA ALA A 44 0.51 -3.85 5.62
C ALA A 44 0.10 -4.13 7.07
N LEU A 45 -0.88 -4.99 7.29
CA LEU A 45 -1.35 -5.38 8.63
C LEU A 45 -0.38 -6.31 9.38
N ALA A 46 0.57 -6.91 8.68
CA ALA A 46 1.60 -7.78 9.25
C ALA A 46 2.97 -7.10 9.35
N LEU A 47 3.07 -5.81 9.02
CA LEU A 47 4.33 -5.10 9.04
C LEU A 47 4.84 -4.97 10.48
N HIS A 48 6.09 -5.34 10.72
CA HIS A 48 6.75 -5.21 12.02
C HIS A 48 7.72 -4.03 12.02
N TRP A 49 7.94 -3.41 13.18
CA TRP A 49 8.93 -2.33 13.31
C TRP A 49 10.37 -2.81 13.01
N SER A 50 10.67 -4.09 13.24
CA SER A 50 11.96 -4.69 12.87
C SER A 50 12.18 -4.81 11.36
N ASP A 51 11.11 -4.62 10.57
CA ASP A 51 11.11 -4.63 9.11
C ASP A 51 11.13 -3.24 8.49
N VAL A 52 11.15 -2.18 9.30
CA VAL A 52 11.10 -0.80 8.84
C VAL A 52 12.37 -0.06 9.24
N ASP A 53 13.16 0.33 8.25
CA ASP A 53 14.29 1.22 8.43
C ASP A 53 13.90 2.64 8.02
N LEU A 54 13.52 3.45 9.00
CA LEU A 54 13.15 4.86 8.81
C LEU A 54 14.36 5.78 8.57
N GLY A 55 15.59 5.29 8.76
CA GLY A 55 16.82 6.02 8.45
C GLY A 55 17.19 5.87 6.98
N ALA A 56 17.18 4.63 6.50
CA ALA A 56 17.41 4.30 5.09
C ALA A 56 16.18 4.55 4.20
N GLY A 57 14.99 4.71 4.79
CA GLY A 57 13.74 4.87 4.04
C GLY A 57 13.36 3.58 3.32
N LEU A 58 13.43 2.44 3.99
CA LEU A 58 13.15 1.13 3.42
C LEU A 58 12.19 0.35 4.34
N LEU A 59 11.33 -0.47 3.76
CA LEU A 59 10.65 -1.54 4.48
C LEU A 59 10.85 -2.89 3.81
N ARG A 60 10.76 -3.97 4.58
CA ARG A 60 10.82 -5.35 4.08
C ARG A 60 9.47 -6.02 4.26
N VAL A 61 8.95 -6.59 3.19
CA VAL A 61 7.73 -7.41 3.23
C VAL A 61 8.14 -8.83 3.59
N ARG A 62 7.93 -9.25 4.84
CA ARG A 62 8.26 -10.61 5.31
C ARG A 62 7.09 -11.41 5.86
N TRP A 63 5.93 -10.78 6.04
CA TRP A 63 4.77 -11.37 6.70
C TRP A 63 3.49 -10.98 5.98
N THR A 64 2.44 -11.78 6.17
CA THR A 64 1.08 -11.45 5.78
C THR A 64 0.11 -11.84 6.89
N LEU A 65 -0.89 -10.99 7.15
CA LEU A 65 -1.95 -11.24 8.10
C LEU A 65 -3.24 -11.59 7.34
N ALA A 66 -3.85 -12.71 7.68
CA ALA A 66 -5.12 -13.14 7.12
C ALA A 66 -6.08 -13.62 8.20
N ARG A 67 -7.39 -13.49 7.96
CA ARG A 67 -8.44 -14.12 8.77
C ARG A 67 -8.78 -15.47 8.14
N THR A 68 -8.53 -16.54 8.88
CA THR A 68 -8.89 -17.92 8.54
C THR A 68 -10.03 -18.40 9.44
N SER A 69 -10.50 -19.65 9.26
CA SER A 69 -11.46 -20.30 10.17
C SER A 69 -10.94 -20.45 11.59
N GLU A 70 -9.61 -20.47 11.77
CA GLU A 70 -8.94 -20.65 13.06
C GLU A 70 -8.63 -19.32 13.76
N GLY A 71 -8.84 -18.18 13.09
CA GLY A 71 -8.59 -16.86 13.66
C GLY A 71 -7.73 -15.98 12.77
N LEU A 72 -7.07 -14.99 13.37
CA LEU A 72 -6.05 -14.20 12.67
C LEU A 72 -4.76 -15.01 12.64
N GLN A 73 -4.23 -15.22 11.45
CA GLN A 73 -2.96 -15.91 11.25
C GLN A 73 -1.95 -14.98 10.60
N LEU A 74 -0.76 -14.98 11.18
CA LEU A 74 0.41 -14.29 10.70
C LEU A 74 1.32 -15.33 10.05
N ASP A 75 1.40 -15.27 8.73
CA ASP A 75 2.16 -16.24 7.93
C ASP A 75 3.33 -15.56 7.23
N GLU A 76 4.39 -16.32 6.96
CA GLU A 76 5.36 -15.90 5.95
C GLU A 76 4.67 -15.93 4.56
N PRO A 77 4.99 -14.97 3.67
CA PRO A 77 4.45 -14.96 2.33
C PRO A 77 4.76 -16.28 1.61
N LYS A 78 3.72 -16.86 0.98
CA LYS A 78 3.74 -18.20 0.36
C LYS A 78 4.82 -18.42 -0.72
N THR A 79 5.57 -17.40 -1.12
CA THR A 79 6.62 -17.48 -2.15
C THR A 79 7.79 -16.55 -1.85
N ASP A 80 9.02 -16.93 -2.23
CA ASP A 80 10.19 -16.04 -2.13
C ASP A 80 9.99 -14.71 -2.87
N LYS A 81 9.25 -14.73 -3.98
CA LYS A 81 8.96 -13.55 -4.81
C LYS A 81 8.08 -12.51 -4.11
N SER A 82 7.38 -12.87 -3.04
CA SER A 82 6.63 -11.91 -2.21
C SER A 82 7.52 -11.19 -1.19
N ARG A 83 8.67 -11.76 -0.86
CA ARG A 83 9.68 -11.11 -0.01
C ARG A 83 10.42 -10.08 -0.83
N ARG A 84 10.25 -8.81 -0.47
CA ARG A 84 10.83 -7.69 -1.19
C ARG A 84 11.15 -6.54 -0.27
N THR A 85 12.12 -5.74 -0.67
CA THR A 85 12.39 -4.44 -0.05
C THR A 85 11.66 -3.37 -0.85
N VAL A 86 10.88 -2.54 -0.17
CA VAL A 86 10.12 -1.45 -0.77
C VAL A 86 10.72 -0.13 -0.27
N PRO A 87 11.21 0.75 -1.17
CA PRO A 87 11.65 2.07 -0.78
C PRO A 87 10.46 2.92 -0.35
N LEU A 88 10.66 3.71 0.71
CA LEU A 88 9.69 4.62 1.28
C LEU A 88 9.96 6.04 0.79
N PRO A 89 8.97 6.73 0.20
CA PRO A 89 9.08 8.16 -0.02
C PRO A 89 9.18 8.88 1.33
N ARG A 90 9.82 10.06 1.34
CA ARG A 90 10.02 10.87 2.55
C ARG A 90 8.73 11.09 3.34
N SER A 91 7.62 11.37 2.65
CA SER A 91 6.31 11.57 3.28
C SER A 91 5.79 10.33 4.02
N ALA A 92 6.09 9.12 3.52
CA ALA A 92 5.74 7.88 4.20
C ALA A 92 6.61 7.65 5.44
N VAL A 93 7.90 8.01 5.38
CA VAL A 93 8.80 7.97 6.55
C VAL A 93 8.29 8.92 7.64
N GLU A 94 7.95 10.15 7.28
CA GLU A 94 7.41 11.15 8.22
C GLU A 94 6.08 10.67 8.84
N THR A 95 5.19 10.10 8.02
CA THR A 95 3.93 9.48 8.47
C THR A 95 4.19 8.36 9.49
N LEU A 96 5.16 7.48 9.23
CA LEU A 96 5.49 6.37 10.13
C LEU A 96 6.15 6.85 11.43
N ARG A 97 6.96 7.92 11.40
CA ARG A 97 7.52 8.53 12.62
C ARG A 97 6.42 9.08 13.52
N ALA A 98 5.47 9.82 12.94
CA ALA A 98 4.32 10.33 13.68
C ALA A 98 3.47 9.18 14.26
N HIS A 99 3.24 8.13 13.47
CA HIS A 99 2.53 6.94 13.91
C HIS A 99 3.23 6.22 15.08
N ARG A 100 4.55 6.03 14.99
CA ARG A 100 5.35 5.40 16.06
C ARG A 100 5.22 6.17 17.37
N THR A 101 5.24 7.50 17.31
CA THR A 101 5.07 8.36 18.48
C THR A 101 3.70 8.13 19.12
N ARG A 102 2.62 8.16 18.33
CA ARG A 102 1.27 7.90 18.81
C ARG A 102 1.10 6.49 19.39
N GLN A 103 1.68 5.48 18.75
CA GLN A 103 1.60 4.10 19.25
C GLN A 103 2.30 3.95 20.61
N LEU A 104 3.43 4.64 20.84
CA LEU A 104 4.09 4.66 22.15
C LEU A 104 3.22 5.34 23.22
N GLU A 105 2.43 6.35 22.86
CA GLU A 105 1.45 6.96 23.77
C GLU A 105 0.30 5.99 24.08
N GLU A 106 -0.24 5.31 23.07
CA GLU A 106 -1.27 4.26 23.23
C GLU A 106 -0.74 3.12 24.13
N GLN A 107 0.51 2.68 23.94
CA GLN A 107 1.15 1.67 24.77
C GLN A 107 1.25 2.09 26.24
N ARG A 108 1.65 3.34 26.50
CA ARG A 108 1.70 3.89 27.87
C ARG A 108 0.32 3.96 28.50
N ALA A 109 -0.70 4.36 27.73
CA ALA A 109 -2.07 4.46 28.20
C ALA A 109 -2.71 3.09 28.47
N ALA A 110 -2.41 2.08 27.65
CA ALA A 110 -2.90 0.72 27.80
C ALA A 110 -2.22 -0.04 28.97
N ALA A 111 -1.07 0.43 29.45
CA ALA A 111 -0.36 -0.11 30.61
C ALA A 111 -0.29 -1.66 30.60
N GLY A 112 -0.78 -2.31 31.64
CA GLY A 112 -0.66 -3.77 31.83
C GLY A 112 -1.48 -4.64 30.86
N VAL A 113 -2.32 -4.05 29.99
CA VAL A 113 -3.09 -4.83 28.99
C VAL A 113 -2.51 -4.73 27.58
N TRP A 114 -1.41 -3.99 27.38
CA TRP A 114 -0.72 -3.93 26.10
C TRP A 114 -0.12 -5.28 25.71
N GLN A 115 -0.40 -5.73 24.48
CA GLN A 115 0.18 -6.94 23.92
C GLN A 115 1.37 -6.61 23.03
N GLU A 116 2.55 -7.02 23.47
CA GLU A 116 3.78 -6.82 22.70
C GLU A 116 3.89 -7.85 21.57
N ASN A 117 3.96 -7.37 20.33
CA ASN A 117 4.16 -8.20 19.14
C ASN A 117 5.00 -7.51 18.06
N GLY A 118 5.50 -6.30 18.32
CA GLY A 118 6.32 -5.56 17.36
C GLY A 118 5.62 -5.11 16.07
N LEU A 119 4.30 -5.26 15.95
CA LEU A 119 3.55 -4.79 14.78
C LEU A 119 3.53 -3.26 14.70
N VAL A 120 3.64 -2.75 13.47
CA VAL A 120 3.50 -1.32 13.19
C VAL A 120 2.06 -0.89 13.44
N PHE A 121 1.07 -1.62 12.92
CA PHE A 121 -0.34 -1.25 13.03
C PHE A 121 -1.12 -2.21 13.93
N THR A 122 -1.51 -1.73 15.10
CA THR A 122 -2.21 -2.50 16.13
C THR A 122 -3.55 -1.86 16.52
N THR A 123 -4.34 -2.54 17.33
CA THR A 123 -5.37 -1.90 18.17
C THR A 123 -4.72 -1.05 19.27
N GLU A 124 -5.54 -0.34 20.05
CA GLU A 124 -5.09 0.51 21.17
C GLU A 124 -4.45 -0.31 22.31
N ILE A 125 -4.66 -1.63 22.34
CA ILE A 125 -4.06 -2.55 23.31
C ILE A 125 -2.99 -3.45 22.69
N GLY A 126 -2.47 -3.09 21.51
CA GLY A 126 -1.38 -3.81 20.87
C GLY A 126 -1.80 -5.02 20.04
N THR A 127 -3.06 -5.48 20.06
CA THR A 127 -3.47 -6.66 19.26
C THR A 127 -3.46 -6.41 17.75
N PRO A 128 -3.32 -7.46 16.91
CA PRO A 128 -3.45 -7.33 15.47
C PRO A 128 -4.80 -6.75 15.03
N LEU A 129 -4.79 -5.90 14.02
CA LEU A 129 -6.01 -5.32 13.46
C LEU A 129 -6.81 -6.34 12.65
N GLU A 130 -8.12 -6.40 12.86
CA GLU A 130 -9.03 -7.22 12.06
C GLU A 130 -9.16 -6.69 10.62
N PRO A 131 -8.77 -7.45 9.58
CA PRO A 131 -8.80 -6.98 8.19
C PRO A 131 -10.18 -6.49 7.71
N ARG A 132 -11.28 -7.08 8.18
CA ARG A 132 -12.64 -6.63 7.86
C ARG A 132 -12.97 -5.27 8.49
N ASN A 133 -12.53 -5.02 9.72
CA ASN A 133 -12.76 -3.75 10.40
C ASN A 133 -11.97 -2.62 9.73
N VAL A 134 -10.74 -2.89 9.33
CA VAL A 134 -9.90 -1.96 8.58
C VAL A 134 -10.56 -1.60 7.24
N LEU A 135 -11.04 -2.60 6.49
CA LEU A 135 -11.74 -2.36 5.23
C LEU A 135 -13.01 -1.53 5.44
N ARG A 136 -13.86 -1.89 6.41
CA ARG A 136 -15.09 -1.16 6.72
C ARG A 136 -14.80 0.29 7.09
N ARG A 137 -13.76 0.54 7.90
CA ARG A 137 -13.37 1.91 8.27
C ARG A 137 -12.90 2.69 7.04
N PHE A 138 -12.08 2.07 6.20
CA PHE A 138 -11.61 2.68 4.96
C PHE A 138 -12.76 3.07 4.03
N GLU A 139 -13.72 2.17 3.80
CA GLU A 139 -14.89 2.42 2.94
C GLU A 139 -15.74 3.60 3.45
N VAL A 140 -15.90 3.73 4.77
CA VAL A 140 -16.59 4.87 5.38
C VAL A 140 -15.85 6.18 5.10
N LEU A 141 -14.52 6.20 5.21
CA LEU A 141 -13.72 7.41 4.95
C LEU A 141 -13.70 7.76 3.46
N ALA A 142 -13.54 6.76 2.58
CA ALA A 142 -13.64 6.95 1.13
C ALA A 142 -15.01 7.49 0.72
N ALA A 143 -16.11 6.97 1.29
CA ALA A 143 -17.45 7.47 1.00
C ALA A 143 -17.63 8.94 1.41
N ARG A 144 -17.00 9.39 2.52
CA ARG A 144 -16.98 10.80 2.93
C ARG A 144 -16.26 11.70 1.94
N ALA A 145 -15.27 11.17 1.22
CA ALA A 145 -14.59 11.86 0.12
C ALA A 145 -15.38 11.81 -1.21
N GLY A 146 -16.61 11.28 -1.22
CA GLY A 146 -17.40 11.09 -2.43
C GLY A 146 -16.95 9.90 -3.29
N LEU A 147 -16.02 9.07 -2.80
CA LEU A 147 -15.47 7.95 -3.53
C LEU A 147 -16.29 6.67 -3.26
N ARG A 148 -16.93 6.12 -4.29
CA ARG A 148 -17.71 4.87 -4.21
C ARG A 148 -16.96 3.72 -4.88
N GLY A 149 -17.04 2.53 -4.29
CA GLY A 149 -16.41 1.32 -4.85
C GLY A 149 -14.89 1.28 -4.72
N VAL A 150 -14.30 2.14 -3.88
CA VAL A 150 -12.86 2.13 -3.58
C VAL A 150 -12.61 1.16 -2.42
N THR A 151 -11.72 0.21 -2.63
CA THR A 151 -11.27 -0.74 -1.60
C THR A 151 -9.80 -0.51 -1.28
N LEU A 152 -9.27 -1.24 -0.29
CA LEU A 152 -7.84 -1.24 -0.01
C LEU A 152 -7.01 -1.79 -1.19
N HIS A 153 -7.62 -2.58 -2.07
CA HIS A 153 -6.95 -3.05 -3.29
C HIS A 153 -6.84 -1.94 -4.34
N THR A 154 -7.82 -1.03 -4.40
CA THR A 154 -7.76 0.18 -5.24
C THR A 154 -6.54 1.04 -4.92
N LEU A 155 -6.12 1.15 -3.65
CA LEU A 155 -4.90 1.89 -3.29
C LEU A 155 -3.66 1.34 -4.00
N ARG A 156 -3.52 0.02 -4.02
CA ARG A 156 -2.42 -0.66 -4.69
C ARG A 156 -2.46 -0.47 -6.21
N HIS A 157 -3.62 -0.57 -6.83
CA HIS A 157 -3.76 -0.26 -8.25
C HIS A 157 -3.42 1.20 -8.55
N SER A 158 -3.78 2.11 -7.65
CA SER A 158 -3.44 3.52 -7.76
C SER A 158 -1.94 3.74 -7.70
N THR A 159 -1.22 3.09 -6.77
CA THR A 159 0.25 3.13 -6.75
C THR A 159 0.84 2.66 -8.08
N ALA A 160 0.33 1.56 -8.66
CA ALA A 160 0.78 1.07 -9.95
C ALA A 160 0.59 2.12 -11.06
N SER A 161 -0.62 2.68 -11.13
CA SER A 161 -0.99 3.71 -12.12
C SER A 161 -0.13 4.96 -11.98
N PHE A 162 0.09 5.46 -10.76
CA PHE A 162 0.91 6.64 -10.50
C PHE A 162 2.38 6.42 -10.86
N LEU A 163 2.96 5.26 -10.53
CA LEU A 163 4.34 4.95 -10.90
C LEU A 163 4.52 4.88 -12.43
N LEU A 164 3.57 4.25 -13.12
CA LEU A 164 3.58 4.18 -14.58
C LEU A 164 3.41 5.55 -15.24
N ALA A 165 2.48 6.37 -14.75
CA ALA A 165 2.28 7.75 -15.20
C ALA A 165 3.52 8.62 -14.96
N ALA A 166 4.30 8.32 -13.92
CA ALA A 166 5.60 8.96 -13.66
C ALA A 166 6.75 8.43 -14.54
N GLY A 167 6.47 7.57 -15.53
CA GLY A 167 7.47 7.01 -16.44
C GLY A 167 8.29 5.85 -15.87
N THR A 168 7.87 5.28 -14.73
CA THR A 168 8.57 4.12 -14.15
C THR A 168 8.41 2.90 -15.04
N HIS A 169 9.52 2.24 -15.35
CA HIS A 169 9.50 1.04 -16.18
C HIS A 169 8.64 -0.08 -15.55
N THR A 170 7.81 -0.75 -16.36
CA THR A 170 6.89 -1.81 -15.92
C THR A 170 7.52 -2.86 -15.04
N LYS A 171 8.71 -3.33 -15.41
CA LYS A 171 9.41 -4.36 -14.64
C LYS A 171 9.71 -3.91 -13.21
N VAL A 172 10.08 -2.65 -13.04
CA VAL A 172 10.34 -2.03 -11.73
C VAL A 172 9.03 -1.92 -10.94
N VAL A 173 7.93 -1.51 -11.57
CA VAL A 173 6.61 -1.48 -10.92
C VAL A 173 6.17 -2.88 -10.48
N GLN A 174 6.38 -3.90 -11.31
CA GLN A 174 6.05 -5.30 -10.97
C GLN A 174 6.87 -5.83 -9.78
N GLU A 175 8.17 -5.52 -9.74
CA GLU A 175 9.05 -5.87 -8.63
C GLU A 175 8.65 -5.15 -7.35
N HIS A 176 8.40 -3.84 -7.44
CA HIS A 176 7.93 -3.00 -6.32
C HIS A 176 6.62 -3.53 -5.71
N LEU A 177 5.68 -3.97 -6.55
CA LEU A 177 4.40 -4.48 -6.10
C LEU A 177 4.43 -5.99 -5.74
N GLY A 178 5.47 -6.72 -6.14
CA GLY A 178 5.54 -8.18 -5.99
C GLY A 178 4.77 -8.90 -7.10
N HIS A 179 5.54 -9.47 -8.02
CA HIS A 179 5.29 -10.13 -9.31
C HIS A 179 3.90 -10.71 -9.68
N SER A 180 3.00 -11.04 -8.74
CA SER A 180 1.65 -11.53 -9.07
C SER A 180 0.68 -10.45 -9.55
N SER A 181 1.16 -9.20 -9.70
CA SER A 181 0.40 -8.05 -10.18
C SER A 181 0.30 -7.93 -11.70
N TYR A 182 0.73 -8.96 -12.46
CA TYR A 182 0.85 -8.94 -13.92
C TYR A 182 -0.43 -8.46 -14.62
N ALA A 183 -1.60 -8.94 -14.18
CA ALA A 183 -2.89 -8.58 -14.76
C ALA A 183 -3.19 -7.07 -14.70
N ILE A 184 -2.74 -6.38 -13.64
CA ILE A 184 -2.99 -4.95 -13.42
C ILE A 184 -2.07 -4.12 -14.30
N THR A 185 -0.79 -4.48 -14.35
CA THR A 185 0.20 -3.74 -15.14
C THR A 185 -0.08 -3.89 -16.64
N ALA A 186 -0.54 -5.06 -17.09
CA ALA A 186 -0.94 -5.30 -18.47
C ALA A 186 -2.20 -4.53 -18.90
N ASP A 187 -3.21 -4.42 -18.02
CA ASP A 187 -4.46 -3.68 -18.32
C ASP A 187 -4.17 -2.18 -18.47
N ILE A 188 -3.33 -1.61 -17.60
CA ILE A 188 -2.87 -0.21 -17.70
C ILE A 188 -1.97 -0.02 -18.93
N TYR A 189 -1.13 -1.01 -19.28
CA TYR A 189 -0.30 -0.98 -20.49
C TYR A 189 -1.06 -1.15 -21.80
N SER A 190 -2.30 -1.65 -21.79
CA SER A 190 -3.07 -1.80 -23.02
C SER A 190 -3.32 -0.47 -23.76
N HIS A 191 -2.99 0.66 -23.12
CA HIS A 191 -3.01 2.01 -23.66
C HIS A 191 -1.63 2.59 -24.02
N VAL A 192 -0.62 1.79 -24.40
CA VAL A 192 0.59 2.37 -25.02
C VAL A 192 0.19 3.02 -26.35
N GLY A 193 0.08 4.35 -26.33
CA GLY A 193 -0.27 5.13 -27.51
C GLY A 193 0.87 5.22 -28.54
N PRO A 194 0.57 5.60 -29.80
CA PRO A 194 1.57 5.76 -30.86
C PRO A 194 2.77 6.66 -30.50
N ALA A 195 2.55 7.66 -29.63
CA ALA A 195 3.59 8.59 -29.17
C ALA A 195 4.73 7.88 -28.40
N GLN A 196 4.40 6.89 -27.58
CA GLN A 196 5.41 6.19 -26.77
C GLN A 196 6.17 5.14 -27.59
N GLN A 197 5.53 4.58 -28.64
CA GLN A 197 6.22 3.77 -29.64
C GLN A 197 7.22 4.61 -30.44
N ARG A 198 6.83 5.84 -30.82
CA ARG A 198 7.73 6.78 -31.51
C ARG A 198 8.92 7.18 -30.64
N GLU A 199 8.67 7.53 -29.38
CA GLU A 199 9.73 7.84 -28.41
C GLU A 199 10.70 6.66 -28.20
N THR A 200 10.19 5.42 -28.23
CA THR A 200 11.02 4.21 -28.13
C THR A 200 11.92 4.06 -29.36
N ALA A 201 11.41 4.32 -30.56
CA ALA A 201 12.21 4.30 -31.79
C ALA A 201 13.28 5.41 -31.79
N ASP A 202 12.92 6.63 -31.39
CA ASP A 202 13.88 7.75 -31.34
C ASP A 202 15.00 7.50 -30.30
N ARG A 203 14.69 6.82 -29.18
CA ARG A 203 15.70 6.38 -28.19
C ARG A 203 16.61 5.28 -28.74
N LEU A 204 16.10 4.41 -29.61
CA LEU A 204 16.89 3.38 -30.28
C LEU A 204 17.91 4.01 -31.23
N ASP A 205 17.51 4.99 -32.03
CA ASP A 205 18.41 5.76 -32.91
C ASP A 205 19.53 6.41 -32.09
N GLN A 206 19.19 7.06 -30.97
CA GLN A 206 20.19 7.68 -30.08
C GLN A 206 21.16 6.66 -29.46
N ALA A 207 20.66 5.51 -29.03
CA ALA A 207 21.47 4.48 -28.40
C ALA A 207 22.41 3.79 -29.40
N LEU A 208 21.93 3.53 -30.61
CA LEU A 208 22.70 2.90 -31.69
C LEU A 208 23.56 3.90 -32.47
N ARG A 209 23.35 5.21 -32.25
CA ARG A 209 24.00 6.31 -32.98
C ARG A 209 23.90 6.12 -34.49
N TRP A 210 22.71 5.79 -34.98
CA TRP A 210 22.41 5.81 -36.40
C TRP A 210 22.41 7.23 -36.96
#